data_AF-A0A1Y2M194-F1
#
_entry.id   AF-A0A1Y2M194-F1
#
_cell.length_a   1.000
_cell.length_b   1.000
_cell.length_c   1.000
_cell.angle_alpha   90.00
_cell.angle_beta   90.00
_cell.angle_gamma   90.00
#
_symmetry.space_group_name_H-M   'P 1'
#
loop_
_entity.id
_entity.type
_entity.pdbx_description
1 polymer ?
#
loop_
_entity_poly.entity_id
_entity_poly.type
_entity_poly.pdbx_seq_one_letter_code
_entity_poly.pdbx_strand_id
1 'polypeptide(L)'
;MAEAQDLHHSTASHQDGFEDEESLSPLEQEVLDEYARLLGNLNNMSALLAELSDAPSAAMLDGLRGLERKTSLVFTLLKASVYSIVLNQQIQDNGQEPGEGQGSEGEGEGWGH
;
A
#
# COMPACT_ATOMS: atom_id res chain seq x y z
N MET A 1 5.21 17.62 -104.62
CA MET A 1 4.28 16.59 -104.11
C MET A 1 4.90 16.09 -102.82
N ALA A 2 4.65 16.76 -101.68
CA ALA A 2 3.56 16.46 -100.74
C ALA A 2 3.65 14.97 -100.35
N GLU A 3 4.09 14.59 -99.15
CA GLU A 3 3.47 14.89 -97.85
C GLU A 3 4.46 14.45 -96.75
N ALA A 4 4.92 15.38 -95.90
CA ALA A 4 5.67 15.07 -94.69
C ALA A 4 4.68 15.24 -93.53
N GLN A 5 4.27 14.11 -92.95
CA GLN A 5 3.32 14.07 -91.85
C GLN A 5 3.99 14.55 -90.58
N ASP A 6 3.55 15.71 -90.12
CA ASP A 6 3.84 16.30 -88.81
C ASP A 6 3.44 15.34 -87.68
N LEU A 7 4.43 14.65 -87.12
CA LEU A 7 4.34 13.89 -85.87
C LEU A 7 4.30 14.86 -84.68
N HIS A 8 3.20 15.58 -84.52
CA HIS A 8 2.86 16.26 -83.26
C HIS A 8 2.23 15.24 -82.30
N HIS A 9 3.06 14.35 -81.75
CA HIS A 9 2.67 13.60 -80.55
C HIS A 9 2.88 14.52 -79.35
N SER A 10 1.77 15.06 -78.85
CA SER A 10 1.69 15.86 -77.63
C SER A 10 2.35 15.14 -76.46
N THR A 11 3.63 15.41 -76.19
CA THR A 11 4.27 15.18 -74.90
C THR A 11 3.87 16.32 -73.97
N ALA A 12 2.59 16.39 -73.63
CA ALA A 12 2.09 17.26 -72.58
C ALA A 12 1.93 16.42 -71.31
N SER A 13 2.72 16.79 -70.30
CA SER A 13 2.43 16.65 -68.88
C SER A 13 2.12 15.22 -68.38
N HIS A 14 3.18 14.47 -68.10
CA HIS A 14 3.19 13.45 -67.04
C HIS A 14 4.18 13.91 -65.95
N GLN A 15 3.89 15.09 -65.39
CA GLN A 15 4.51 15.60 -64.16
C GLN A 15 3.35 15.88 -63.21
N ASP A 16 2.73 14.83 -62.69
CA ASP A 16 1.74 14.90 -61.62
C ASP A 16 1.75 13.55 -60.89
N GLY A 17 2.84 13.26 -60.19
CA GLY A 17 3.04 11.95 -59.56
C GLY A 17 4.09 11.91 -58.46
N PHE A 18 4.47 13.08 -57.92
CA PHE A 18 5.47 13.15 -56.84
C PHE A 18 4.99 13.92 -55.61
N GLU A 19 3.73 14.38 -55.55
CA GLU A 19 3.22 15.13 -54.39
C GLU A 19 2.27 14.30 -53.50
N ASP A 20 1.74 13.17 -53.97
CA ASP A 20 0.81 12.35 -53.18
C ASP A 20 1.48 11.28 -52.29
N GLU A 21 2.72 10.88 -52.61
CA GLU A 21 3.39 9.75 -51.93
C GLU A 21 3.99 10.15 -50.55
N GLU A 22 4.03 11.44 -50.25
CA GLU A 22 4.47 11.98 -48.95
C GLU A 22 3.28 12.47 -48.09
N SER A 23 2.06 12.35 -48.60
CA SER A 23 0.83 12.65 -47.85
C SER A 23 0.30 11.37 -47.18
N LEU A 24 0.18 11.40 -45.85
CA LEU A 24 -0.42 10.30 -45.11
C LEU A 24 -1.87 10.11 -45.57
N SER A 25 -2.30 8.86 -45.75
CA SER A 25 -3.71 8.61 -46.03
C SER A 25 -4.58 9.06 -44.84
N PRO A 26 -5.84 9.46 -45.07
CA PRO A 26 -6.71 9.95 -44.00
C PRO A 26 -6.83 8.98 -42.80
N LEU A 27 -6.83 7.67 -43.08
CA LEU A 27 -6.87 6.63 -42.05
C LEU A 27 -5.58 6.56 -41.24
N GLU A 28 -4.41 6.68 -41.89
CA GLU A 28 -3.12 6.66 -41.19
C GLU A 28 -2.98 7.83 -40.23
N GLN A 29 -3.42 9.02 -40.64
CA GLN A 29 -3.42 10.20 -39.77
C GLN A 29 -4.36 10.01 -38.56
N GLU A 30 -5.58 9.51 -38.78
CA GLU A 30 -6.54 9.23 -37.70
C GLU A 30 -5.98 8.23 -36.68
N VAL A 31 -5.34 7.17 -37.18
CA VAL A 31 -4.71 6.16 -36.32
C VAL A 31 -3.55 6.75 -35.52
N LEU A 32 -2.68 7.57 -36.14
CA LEU A 32 -1.58 8.24 -35.44
C LEU A 32 -2.08 9.21 -34.37
N ASP A 33 -3.15 9.96 -34.65
CA ASP A 33 -3.77 10.88 -33.69
C ASP A 33 -4.32 10.11 -32.47
N GLU A 34 -4.98 8.97 -32.69
CA GLU A 34 -5.46 8.12 -31.60
C GLU A 34 -4.32 7.44 -30.82
N TYR A 35 -3.24 7.02 -31.47
CA TYR A 35 -2.05 6.53 -30.77
C TYR A 35 -1.38 7.62 -29.95
N ALA A 36 -1.28 8.85 -30.46
CA ALA A 36 -0.73 9.99 -29.73
C ALA A 36 -1.60 10.31 -28.50
N ARG A 37 -2.92 10.26 -28.65
CA ARG A 37 -3.87 10.43 -27.55
C ARG A 37 -3.76 9.32 -26.51
N LEU A 38 -3.67 8.07 -26.95
CA LEU A 38 -3.50 6.91 -26.08
C LEU A 38 -2.18 6.98 -25.30
N LEU A 39 -1.09 7.36 -25.96
CA LEU A 39 0.21 7.56 -25.32
C LEU A 39 0.13 8.68 -24.28
N GLY A 40 -0.55 9.78 -24.60
CA GLY A 40 -0.82 10.86 -23.64
C GLY A 40 -1.58 10.38 -22.41
N ASN A 41 -2.63 9.58 -22.62
CA ASN A 41 -3.42 8.99 -21.54
C ASN A 41 -2.60 8.02 -20.69
N LEU A 42 -1.77 7.17 -21.30
CA LEU A 42 -0.88 6.24 -20.60
C LEU A 42 0.17 6.96 -19.77
N ASN A 43 0.77 8.02 -20.32
CA ASN A 43 1.74 8.84 -19.59
C ASN A 43 1.08 9.53 -18.39
N ASN A 44 -0.13 10.05 -18.54
CA ASN A 44 -0.89 10.64 -17.43
C ASN A 44 -1.23 9.59 -16.36
N MET A 45 -1.74 8.42 -16.77
CA MET A 45 -2.00 7.32 -15.83
C MET A 45 -0.73 6.88 -15.10
N SER A 46 0.40 6.77 -15.80
CA SER A 46 1.69 6.41 -15.21
C SER A 46 2.14 7.45 -14.18
N ALA A 47 2.00 8.75 -14.48
CA ALA A 47 2.34 9.82 -13.55
C ALA A 47 1.44 9.79 -12.30
N LEU A 48 0.12 9.60 -12.47
CA LEU A 48 -0.81 9.49 -11.35
C LEU A 48 -0.53 8.24 -10.49
N LEU A 49 -0.19 7.12 -11.10
CA LEU A 49 0.19 5.90 -10.37
C LEU A 49 1.50 6.09 -9.61
N ALA A 50 2.48 6.79 -10.19
CA ALA A 50 3.72 7.12 -9.51
C ALA A 50 3.44 8.03 -8.29
N GLU A 51 2.66 9.09 -8.46
CA GLU A 51 2.25 9.97 -7.36
C GLU A 51 1.48 9.21 -6.26
N LEU A 52 0.52 8.37 -6.65
CA LEU A 52 -0.24 7.54 -5.71
C LEU A 52 0.66 6.50 -5.00
N SER A 53 1.67 5.96 -5.66
CA SER A 53 2.62 5.04 -5.04
C SER A 53 3.53 5.73 -4.03
N ASP A 54 3.83 7.01 -4.26
CA ASP A 54 4.67 7.82 -3.38
C ASP A 54 3.87 8.36 -2.16
N ALA A 55 2.55 8.58 -2.28
CA ALA A 55 1.83 9.51 -1.41
C ALA A 55 0.89 9.01 -0.28
N PRO A 56 0.64 7.72 0.05
CA PRO A 56 -0.11 7.41 1.28
C PRO A 56 0.56 6.43 2.25
N SER A 57 1.80 6.01 2.02
CA SER A 57 2.46 5.08 2.95
C SER A 57 2.86 5.76 4.26
N ALA A 58 3.51 6.93 4.23
CA ALA A 58 4.06 7.56 5.44
C ALA A 58 2.98 7.97 6.47
N ALA A 59 1.94 8.68 6.02
CA ALA A 59 0.86 9.14 6.91
C ALA A 59 0.03 7.98 7.48
N MET A 60 -0.28 6.96 6.67
CA MET A 60 -0.98 5.77 7.17
C MET A 60 -0.09 4.94 8.11
N LEU A 61 1.21 4.79 7.82
CA LEU A 61 2.15 4.08 8.69
C LEU A 61 2.33 4.80 10.04
N ASP A 62 2.37 6.13 10.06
CA ASP A 62 2.42 6.89 11.30
C ASP A 62 1.12 6.76 12.11
N GLY A 63 -0.03 6.74 11.42
CA GLY A 63 -1.32 6.43 12.03
C GLY A 63 -1.33 5.03 12.66
N LEU A 64 -0.85 4.01 11.95
CA LEU A 64 -0.75 2.63 12.44
C LEU A 64 0.21 2.50 13.61
N ARG A 65 1.39 3.12 13.56
CA ARG A 65 2.34 3.16 14.69
C ARG A 65 1.75 3.85 15.92
N GLY A 66 1.02 4.95 15.69
CA GLY A 66 0.30 5.64 16.76
C GLY A 66 -0.78 4.77 17.39
N LEU A 67 -1.49 3.99 16.56
CA LEU A 67 -2.50 3.04 17.01
C LEU A 67 -1.88 1.88 17.81
N GLU A 68 -0.80 1.29 17.31
CA GLU A 68 -0.05 0.21 17.97
C GLU A 68 0.36 0.61 19.39
N ARG A 69 0.99 1.79 19.54
CA ARG A 69 1.42 2.27 20.87
C ARG A 69 0.25 2.39 21.85
N LYS A 70 -0.88 2.92 21.38
CA LYS A 70 -2.08 3.12 22.22
C LYS A 70 -2.71 1.78 22.61
N THR A 71 -2.86 0.85 21.68
CA THR A 71 -3.46 -0.45 21.96
C THR A 71 -2.53 -1.34 22.80
N SER A 72 -1.22 -1.30 22.57
CA SER A 72 -0.23 -1.99 23.43
C SER A 72 -0.27 -1.47 24.86
N LEU A 73 -0.43 -0.16 25.07
CA LEU A 73 -0.58 0.41 26.40
C LEU A 73 -1.87 -0.09 27.06
N VAL A 74 -3.01 -0.01 26.36
CA VAL A 74 -4.30 -0.51 26.87
C VAL A 74 -4.22 -2.01 27.19
N PHE A 75 -3.63 -2.82 26.31
CA PHE A 75 -3.44 -4.26 26.52
C PHE A 75 -2.57 -4.56 27.74
N THR A 76 -1.48 -3.81 27.93
CA THR A 76 -0.59 -3.97 29.08
C THR A 76 -1.31 -3.62 30.38
N LEU A 77 -2.03 -2.49 30.41
CA LEU A 77 -2.80 -2.07 31.57
C LEU A 77 -3.90 -3.09 31.90
N LEU A 78 -4.59 -3.60 30.89
CA LEU A 78 -5.60 -4.64 31.05
C LEU A 78 -4.97 -5.92 31.62
N LYS A 79 -3.84 -6.37 31.07
CA LYS A 79 -3.14 -7.58 31.54
C LYS A 79 -2.67 -7.43 32.99
N ALA A 80 -2.11 -6.29 33.36
CA ALA A 80 -1.69 -6.00 34.72
C ALA A 80 -2.89 -5.97 35.69
N SER A 81 -4.00 -5.33 35.28
CA SER A 81 -5.24 -5.27 36.06
C SER A 81 -5.81 -6.66 36.30
N VAL A 82 -5.98 -7.46 35.23
CA VAL A 82 -6.50 -8.83 35.32
C VAL A 82 -5.58 -9.71 36.16
N TYR A 83 -4.27 -9.64 35.96
CA TYR A 83 -3.32 -10.43 36.75
C TYR A 83 -3.41 -10.07 38.25
N SER A 84 -3.50 -8.79 38.59
CA SER A 84 -3.64 -8.34 39.98
C SER A 84 -4.93 -8.86 40.62
N ILE A 85 -6.04 -8.83 39.89
CA ILE A 85 -7.34 -9.32 40.37
C ILE A 85 -7.29 -10.84 40.60
N VAL A 86 -6.80 -11.60 39.61
CA VAL A 86 -6.70 -13.07 39.69
C VAL A 86 -5.76 -13.50 40.82
N LEU A 87 -4.62 -12.81 40.98
CA LEU A 87 -3.69 -13.10 42.05
C LEU A 87 -4.31 -12.82 43.43
N ASN A 88 -4.98 -11.69 43.60
CA ASN A 88 -5.65 -11.34 44.86
C ASN A 88 -6.75 -12.36 45.22
N GLN A 89 -7.50 -12.85 44.24
CA GLN A 89 -8.49 -13.91 44.45
C GLN A 89 -7.84 -15.22 44.88
N GLN A 90 -6.75 -15.65 44.23
CA GLN A 90 -6.01 -16.84 44.63
C GLN A 90 -5.46 -16.72 46.06
N ILE A 91 -5.00 -15.53 46.48
CA ILE A 91 -4.52 -15.29 47.84
C ILE A 91 -5.69 -15.33 48.84
N GLN A 92 -6.87 -14.79 48.50
CA GLN A 92 -8.05 -14.85 49.36
C GLN A 92 -8.60 -16.28 49.48
N ASP A 93 -8.71 -17.00 48.36
CA ASP A 93 -9.24 -18.36 48.31
C ASP A 93 -8.28 -19.37 48.97
N ASN A 94 -6.96 -19.20 48.81
CA ASN A 94 -5.93 -20.04 49.46
C ASN A 94 -5.52 -19.54 50.85
N GLY A 95 -6.01 -18.38 51.29
CA GLY A 95 -5.73 -17.78 52.61
C GLY A 95 -6.53 -18.40 53.76
N GLN A 96 -7.35 -19.42 53.48
CA GLN A 96 -8.10 -20.19 54.47
C GLN A 96 -7.38 -21.53 54.78
N GLU A 97 -6.09 -21.48 55.17
CA GLU A 97 -5.48 -22.54 55.98
C GLU A 97 -5.15 -21.99 57.37
N PRO A 98 -5.70 -22.57 58.46
CA PRO A 98 -5.39 -22.15 59.83
C PRO A 98 -4.02 -22.73 60.23
N GLY A 99 -2.96 -22.01 59.90
CA GLY A 99 -1.61 -22.27 60.42
C GLY A 99 -1.39 -21.61 61.77
N GLU A 100 -2.10 -22.03 62.83
CA GLU A 100 -1.71 -21.71 64.20
C GLU A 100 -0.50 -22.56 64.59
N GLY A 101 0.69 -22.01 64.31
CA GLY A 101 1.92 -22.41 64.99
C GLY A 101 1.86 -21.97 66.44
N GLN A 102 1.29 -22.80 67.32
CA GLN A 102 1.36 -22.62 68.77
C GLN A 102 2.64 -23.30 69.29
N GLY A 103 3.76 -22.60 69.16
CA GLY A 103 4.96 -22.87 69.96
C GLY A 103 4.70 -22.38 71.37
N SER A 104 4.24 -23.28 72.25
CA SER A 104 4.10 -23.02 73.68
C SER A 104 5.48 -22.98 74.33
N GLU A 105 6.10 -21.80 74.33
CA GLU A 105 7.13 -21.44 75.32
C GLU A 105 6.42 -21.29 76.68
N GLY A 106 6.55 -22.32 77.52
CA GLY A 106 5.99 -22.38 78.86
C GLY A 106 7.02 -22.96 79.81
N GLU A 107 7.80 -22.05 80.39
CA GLU A 107 8.67 -22.27 81.53
C GLU A 107 7.86 -22.88 82.71
N GLY A 108 8.41 -23.89 83.38
CA GLY A 108 7.74 -24.57 84.48
C GLY A 108 8.71 -25.45 85.27
N GLU A 109 9.24 -24.89 86.35
CA GLU A 109 10.21 -25.44 87.28
C GLU A 109 9.70 -26.64 88.10
N GLY A 110 10.65 -27.50 88.52
CA GLY A 110 10.65 -28.14 89.84
C GLY A 110 9.76 -29.37 90.07
N TRP A 111 10.41 -30.51 90.32
CA TRP A 111 10.41 -31.26 91.60
C TRP A 111 10.79 -32.73 91.34
N GLY A 112 11.85 -33.18 92.02
CA GLY A 112 12.29 -34.58 91.98
C GLY A 112 13.40 -34.81 93.00
N HIS A 113 13.02 -34.86 94.27
CA HIS A 113 13.72 -35.62 95.30
C HIS A 113 13.05 -36.99 95.42
#